data_AF-A0A974QP68-F1
#
_entry.id   AF-A0A974QP68-F1
#
_cell.length_a   1.000
_cell.length_b   1.000
_cell.length_c   1.000
_cell.angle_alpha   90.00
_cell.angle_beta   90.00
_cell.angle_gamma   90.00
#
_symmetry.space_group_name_H-M   'P 1'
#
loop_
_entity.id
_entity.type
_entity.pdbx_description
1 polymer ?
#
loop_
_entity_poly.entity_id
_entity_poly.type
_entity_poly.pdbx_seq_one_letter_code
_entity_poly.pdbx_strand_id
1 'polypeptide(L)'
;MIRYFYHCLSALVISIILLITMTIMDGIVQSTHLTLLLINIDFLIDPSKTPLLLELAIHVFIGWLIYFIFLLIYHVFKPLYKISYVLLMIVFASLYPSLVVMAKRSFFHFSWNEYGLWMIAHIIFMILMACSIPYFSKKKY
;
A
#
# COMPACT_ATOMS: atom_id res chain seq x y z
N MET A 1 4.20 4.43 -25.77
CA MET A 1 2.91 4.46 -25.03
C MET A 1 2.65 3.17 -24.26
N ILE A 2 2.84 1.99 -24.87
CA ILE A 2 2.56 0.68 -24.27
C ILE A 2 3.28 0.45 -22.92
N ARG A 3 4.56 0.85 -22.81
CA ARG A 3 5.31 0.75 -21.55
C ARG A 3 4.67 1.51 -20.37
N TYR A 4 4.22 2.74 -20.60
CA TYR A 4 3.60 3.56 -19.56
C TYR A 4 2.25 2.97 -19.13
N PHE A 5 1.48 2.43 -20.09
CA PHE A 5 0.26 1.71 -19.79
C PHE A 5 0.51 0.51 -18.86
N TYR A 6 1.57 -0.28 -19.10
CA TYR A 6 1.91 -1.40 -18.20
C TYR A 6 2.30 -0.96 -16.79
N HIS A 7 2.97 0.19 -16.63
CA HIS A 7 3.25 0.74 -15.31
C HIS A 7 1.97 1.18 -14.60
N CYS A 8 1.06 1.88 -15.28
CA CYS A 8 -0.25 2.25 -14.70
C CYS A 8 -1.05 1.01 -14.29
N LEU A 9 -1.14 0.02 -15.18
CA LEU A 9 -1.86 -1.22 -14.93
C LEU A 9 -1.22 -2.01 -13.78
N SER A 10 0.11 -2.09 -13.74
CA SER A 10 0.80 -2.76 -12.65
C SER A 10 0.60 -2.06 -11.33
N ALA A 11 0.65 -0.72 -11.28
CA ALA A 11 0.40 0.01 -10.05
C ALA A 11 -1.02 -0.27 -9.53
N LEU A 12 -2.01 -0.26 -10.44
CA LEU A 12 -3.40 -0.59 -10.09
C LEU A 12 -3.52 -2.02 -9.55
N VAL A 13 -3.00 -3.01 -10.29
CA VAL A 13 -3.10 -4.42 -9.91
C VAL A 13 -2.39 -4.68 -8.58
N ILE A 14 -1.20 -4.11 -8.35
CA ILE A 14 -0.47 -4.30 -7.09
C ILE A 14 -1.22 -3.68 -5.91
N SER A 15 -1.82 -2.49 -6.07
CA SER A 15 -2.70 -1.90 -5.04
C SER A 15 -3.92 -2.76 -4.73
N ILE A 16 -4.56 -3.32 -5.76
CA ILE A 16 -5.69 -4.25 -5.58
C ILE A 16 -5.24 -5.52 -4.86
N ILE A 17 -4.07 -6.07 -5.22
CA ILE A 17 -3.52 -7.26 -4.54
C ILE A 17 -3.26 -6.98 -3.06
N LEU A 18 -2.73 -5.80 -2.71
CA LEU A 18 -2.55 -5.41 -1.32
C LEU A 18 -3.88 -5.40 -0.56
N LEU A 19 -4.92 -4.79 -1.15
CA LEU A 19 -6.26 -4.76 -0.55
C LEU A 19 -6.83 -6.17 -0.37
N ILE A 20 -6.78 -7.01 -1.41
CA ILE A 20 -7.23 -8.40 -1.35
C ILE A 20 -6.47 -9.18 -0.27
N THR A 21 -5.17 -8.96 -0.16
CA THR A 21 -4.34 -9.62 0.87
C THR A 21 -4.81 -9.25 2.27
N MET A 22 -5.07 -7.96 2.54
CA MET A 22 -5.63 -7.53 3.83
C MET A 22 -7.02 -8.13 4.07
N THR A 23 -7.88 -8.16 3.07
CA THR A 23 -9.24 -8.72 3.20
C THR A 23 -9.22 -10.22 3.48
N ILE A 24 -8.31 -10.96 2.86
CA ILE A 24 -8.09 -12.38 3.15
C ILE A 24 -7.58 -12.55 4.58
N MET A 25 -6.63 -11.73 5.02
CA MET A 25 -6.11 -11.78 6.39
C MET A 25 -7.21 -11.51 7.42
N ASP A 26 -8.09 -10.51 7.18
CA ASP A 26 -9.26 -10.24 8.02
C ASP A 26 -10.26 -11.40 8.04
N GLY A 27 -10.47 -12.06 6.90
CA GLY A 27 -11.36 -13.23 6.82
C GLY A 27 -10.81 -14.47 7.56
N ILE A 28 -9.48 -14.66 7.54
CA ILE A 28 -8.81 -15.76 8.22
C ILE A 28 -8.72 -15.49 9.72
N VAL A 29 -8.38 -14.26 10.09
CA VAL A 29 -8.25 -13.82 11.48
C VAL A 29 -9.44 -12.93 11.78
N GLN A 30 -10.58 -13.56 12.10
CA GLN A 30 -11.92 -12.97 12.24
C GLN A 30 -12.07 -11.80 13.24
N SER A 31 -10.98 -11.37 13.87
CA SER A 31 -10.90 -10.26 14.82
C SER A 31 -10.05 -9.09 14.32
N THR A 32 -9.56 -9.11 13.06
CA THR A 32 -8.74 -8.01 12.55
C THR A 32 -9.53 -7.03 11.69
N HIS A 33 -9.10 -5.77 11.70
CA HIS A 33 -9.70 -4.71 10.90
C HIS A 33 -8.69 -4.07 9.94
N LEU A 34 -7.77 -4.87 9.39
CA LEU A 34 -6.64 -4.40 8.59
C LEU A 34 -7.08 -3.73 7.30
N THR A 35 -8.09 -4.27 6.62
CA THR A 35 -8.62 -3.69 5.38
C THR A 35 -9.20 -2.31 5.64
N LEU A 36 -9.98 -2.17 6.72
CA LEU A 36 -10.57 -0.89 7.12
C LEU A 36 -9.48 0.09 7.55
N LEU A 37 -8.46 -0.37 8.29
CA LEU A 37 -7.34 0.48 8.69
C LEU A 37 -6.52 0.96 7.49
N LEU A 38 -6.31 0.09 6.49
CA LEU A 38 -5.55 0.39 5.27
C LEU A 38 -6.16 1.52 4.45
N ILE A 39 -7.49 1.60 4.40
CA ILE A 39 -8.23 2.63 3.65
C ILE A 39 -8.68 3.80 4.55
N ASN A 40 -8.41 3.73 5.86
CA ASN A 40 -8.95 4.66 6.83
C ASN A 40 -8.46 6.10 6.58
N ILE A 41 -9.39 7.04 6.52
CA ILE A 41 -9.11 8.49 6.46
C ILE A 41 -9.93 9.28 7.50
N ASP A 42 -10.45 8.60 8.53
CA ASP A 42 -11.30 9.20 9.55
C ASP A 42 -10.61 10.32 10.35
N PHE A 43 -9.28 10.32 10.40
CA PHE A 43 -8.46 11.37 10.98
C PHE A 43 -8.57 12.70 10.21
N LEU A 44 -8.83 12.65 8.89
CA LEU A 44 -9.01 13.84 8.04
C LEU A 44 -10.48 14.23 7.87
N ILE A 45 -11.35 13.26 7.61
CA ILE A 45 -12.74 13.51 7.21
C ILE A 45 -13.67 12.70 8.11
N ASP A 46 -14.84 13.26 8.42
CA ASP A 46 -15.88 12.55 9.16
C ASP A 46 -16.27 11.23 8.44
N PRO A 47 -16.13 10.07 9.09
CA PRO A 47 -16.41 8.78 8.48
C PRO A 47 -17.89 8.62 8.08
N SER A 48 -18.82 9.36 8.69
CA SER A 48 -20.24 9.36 8.30
C SER A 48 -20.51 10.07 6.96
N LYS A 49 -19.56 10.90 6.51
CA LYS A 49 -19.66 11.71 5.29
C LYS A 49 -18.75 11.23 4.17
N THR A 50 -18.00 10.15 4.40
CA THR A 50 -17.02 9.62 3.46
C THR A 50 -17.53 8.31 2.90
N PRO A 51 -17.91 8.23 1.62
CA PRO A 51 -18.31 6.97 1.02
C PRO A 51 -17.10 6.04 0.90
N LEU A 52 -17.31 4.74 1.15
CA LEU A 52 -16.26 3.71 1.05
C LEU A 52 -15.50 3.75 -0.30
N LEU A 53 -16.20 4.07 -1.39
CA LEU A 53 -15.59 4.19 -2.71
C LEU A 53 -14.51 5.29 -2.78
N LEU A 54 -14.69 6.38 -2.02
CA LEU A 54 -13.71 7.45 -1.94
C LEU A 54 -12.48 7.02 -1.14
N GLU A 55 -12.67 6.31 -0.02
CA GLU A 55 -11.56 5.73 0.77
C GLU A 55 -10.73 4.78 -0.10
N LEU A 56 -11.39 3.91 -0.85
CA LEU A 56 -10.75 3.00 -1.80
C LEU A 56 -10.01 3.75 -2.93
N ALA A 57 -10.63 4.79 -3.49
CA ALA A 57 -10.00 5.59 -4.54
C ALA A 57 -8.72 6.28 -4.04
N ILE A 58 -8.75 6.83 -2.82
CA ILE A 58 -7.58 7.43 -2.18
C ILE A 58 -6.49 6.38 -1.95
N HIS A 59 -6.84 5.19 -1.46
CA HIS A 59 -5.88 4.10 -1.27
C HIS A 59 -5.18 3.71 -2.58
N VAL A 60 -5.95 3.49 -3.66
CA VAL A 60 -5.39 3.17 -4.98
C VAL A 60 -4.51 4.31 -5.49
N PHE A 61 -4.92 5.56 -5.29
CA PHE A 61 -4.15 6.73 -5.68
C PHE A 61 -2.81 6.83 -4.92
N ILE A 62 -2.78 6.59 -3.61
CA ILE A 62 -1.54 6.55 -2.82
C ILE A 62 -0.62 5.42 -3.32
N GLY A 63 -1.18 4.25 -3.61
CA GLY A 63 -0.40 3.14 -4.17
C GLY A 63 0.22 3.48 -5.53
N TRP A 64 -0.52 4.19 -6.39
CA TRP A 64 0.01 4.75 -7.64
C TRP A 64 1.15 5.74 -7.39
N LEU A 65 0.98 6.70 -6.48
CA LEU A 65 2.01 7.67 -6.14
C LEU A 65 3.31 6.99 -5.70
N ILE A 66 3.22 6.02 -4.79
CA ILE A 66 4.39 5.25 -4.32
C ILE A 66 5.06 4.54 -5.51
N TYR A 67 4.29 3.84 -6.35
CA TYR A 67 4.84 3.15 -7.51
C TYR A 67 5.58 4.10 -8.47
N PHE A 68 4.98 5.25 -8.80
CA PHE A 68 5.59 6.21 -9.73
C PHE A 68 6.81 6.92 -9.15
N ILE A 69 6.82 7.21 -7.85
CA ILE A 69 8.02 7.70 -7.16
C ILE A 69 9.16 6.67 -7.30
N PHE A 70 8.88 5.38 -7.07
CA PHE A 70 9.88 4.32 -7.25
C PHE A 70 10.31 4.13 -8.71
N LEU A 71 9.38 4.29 -9.66
CA LEU A 71 9.70 4.27 -11.08
C LEU A 71 10.65 5.42 -11.46
N LEU A 72 10.42 6.62 -10.91
CA LEU A 72 11.29 7.78 -11.11
C LEU A 72 12.68 7.52 -10.52
N ILE A 73 12.75 7.04 -9.27
CA ILE A 73 14.02 6.68 -8.61
C ILE A 73 14.76 5.62 -9.41
N TYR A 74 14.06 4.60 -9.94
CA TYR A 74 14.65 3.56 -10.77
C TYR A 74 15.34 4.12 -12.03
N HIS A 75 14.75 5.13 -12.67
CA HIS A 75 15.29 5.72 -13.88
C HIS A 75 16.41 6.72 -13.63
N VAL A 76 16.28 7.55 -12.58
CA VAL A 76 17.21 8.66 -12.32
C VAL A 76 18.35 8.25 -11.38
N PHE A 77 18.07 7.46 -10.34
CA PHE A 77 19.01 7.15 -9.25
C PHE A 77 19.03 5.64 -8.93
N LYS A 78 19.51 4.83 -9.88
CA LYS A 78 19.58 3.36 -9.75
C LYS A 78 20.19 2.82 -8.45
N PRO A 79 21.27 3.41 -7.89
CA PRO A 79 21.81 2.95 -6.60
C PRO A 79 20.83 3.16 -5.43
N LEU A 80 20.09 4.27 -5.44
CA LEU A 80 19.12 4.60 -4.41
C LEU A 80 17.87 3.71 -4.49
N TYR A 81 17.51 3.21 -5.67
CA TYR A 81 16.32 2.37 -5.87
C TYR A 81 16.21 1.22 -4.87
N LYS A 82 17.31 0.51 -4.57
CA LYS A 82 17.30 -0.59 -3.59
C LYS A 82 17.15 -0.08 -2.15
N ILE A 83 17.84 1.01 -1.82
CA ILE A 83 17.78 1.63 -0.49
C ILE A 83 16.38 2.19 -0.21
N SER A 84 15.69 2.71 -1.22
CA SER A 84 14.33 3.22 -1.10
C SER A 84 13.35 2.18 -0.57
N TYR A 85 13.52 0.89 -0.88
CA TYR A 85 12.67 -0.17 -0.31
C TYR A 85 12.87 -0.35 1.19
N VAL A 86 14.09 -0.16 1.70
CA VAL A 86 14.35 -0.19 3.15
C VAL A 86 13.65 0.99 3.83
N LEU A 87 13.74 2.18 3.24
CA LEU A 87 13.03 3.37 3.74
C LEU A 87 11.51 3.18 3.70
N LEU A 88 10.98 2.61 2.62
CA LEU A 88 9.55 2.33 2.48
C LEU A 88 9.07 1.31 3.51
N MET A 89 9.89 0.30 3.84
CA MET A 89 9.59 -0.63 4.94
C MET A 89 9.47 0.10 6.28
N ILE A 90 10.39 1.02 6.58
CA ILE A 90 10.35 1.82 7.81
C ILE A 90 9.07 2.67 7.85
N VAL A 91 8.68 3.26 6.71
CA VAL A 91 7.42 4.00 6.59
C VAL A 91 6.22 3.10 6.87
N PHE A 92 6.14 1.91 6.27
CA PHE A 92 5.02 0.99 6.54
C PHE A 92 4.99 0.48 7.98
N ALA A 93 6.16 0.24 8.58
CA ALA A 93 6.29 -0.13 9.99
C ALA A 93 5.80 0.97 10.93
N SER A 94 6.07 2.25 10.63
CA SER A 94 5.56 3.35 11.44
C SER A 94 4.09 3.69 11.13
N LEU A 95 3.61 3.38 9.92
CA LEU A 95 2.26 3.74 9.49
C LEU A 95 1.19 3.02 10.32
N TYR A 96 1.33 1.72 10.58
CA TYR A 96 0.33 0.97 11.36
C TYR A 96 0.08 1.58 12.74
N PRO A 97 1.08 1.73 13.64
CA PRO A 97 0.83 2.33 14.95
C PRO A 97 0.35 3.78 14.84
N SER A 98 0.82 4.54 13.85
CA SER A 98 0.36 5.92 13.64
C SER A 98 -1.12 5.99 13.25
N LEU A 99 -1.57 5.15 12.32
CA LEU A 99 -2.96 5.09 11.88
C LEU A 99 -3.88 4.65 13.02
N VAL A 100 -3.46 3.68 13.82
CA VAL A 100 -4.23 3.24 15.00
C VAL A 100 -4.38 4.38 16.02
N VAL A 101 -3.30 5.11 16.31
CA VAL A 101 -3.34 6.24 17.27
C VAL A 101 -4.19 7.40 16.75
N MET A 102 -4.16 7.65 15.44
CA MET A 102 -4.90 8.75 14.81
C MET A 102 -6.36 8.41 14.53
N ALA A 103 -6.73 7.13 14.55
CA ALA A 103 -8.07 6.71 14.22
C ALA A 103 -9.09 7.24 15.23
N LYS A 104 -10.24 7.70 14.72
CA LYS A 104 -11.34 8.19 15.56
C LYS A 104 -12.30 7.07 15.96
N ARG A 105 -12.39 6.00 15.15
CA ARG A 105 -13.24 4.86 15.45
C ARG A 105 -12.64 4.01 16.57
N SER A 106 -13.44 3.75 17.61
CA SER A 106 -12.99 3.11 18.85
C SER A 106 -12.58 1.65 18.74
N PHE A 107 -12.87 0.97 17.63
CA PHE A 107 -12.50 -0.44 17.45
C PHE A 107 -11.07 -0.63 16.92
N PHE A 108 -10.38 0.44 16.55
CA PHE A 108 -8.96 0.36 16.20
C PHE A 108 -8.11 0.37 17.48
N HIS A 109 -7.50 -0.76 17.76
CA HIS A 109 -6.58 -0.93 18.88
C HIS A 109 -5.31 -1.61 18.39
N PHE A 110 -4.17 -1.20 18.96
CA PHE A 110 -2.90 -1.77 18.55
C PHE A 110 -2.86 -3.25 18.90
N SER A 111 -2.57 -4.08 17.90
CA SER A 111 -2.35 -5.51 18.08
C SER A 111 -1.07 -5.94 17.39
N TRP A 112 -0.22 -6.68 18.12
CA TRP A 112 1.01 -7.24 17.55
C TRP A 112 0.74 -8.21 16.40
N ASN A 113 -0.39 -8.92 16.45
CA ASN A 113 -0.77 -9.85 15.39
C ASN A 113 -1.15 -9.09 14.11
N GLU A 114 -1.99 -8.07 14.24
CA GLU A 114 -2.34 -7.17 13.13
C GLU A 114 -1.12 -6.46 12.56
N TYR A 115 -0.21 -5.99 13.41
CA TYR A 115 1.04 -5.40 12.98
C TYR A 115 1.89 -6.38 12.15
N GLY A 116 2.01 -7.64 12.59
CA GLY A 116 2.71 -8.67 11.82
C GLY A 116 2.09 -8.92 10.44
N LEU A 117 0.77 -9.07 10.39
CA LEU A 117 0.01 -9.25 9.14
C LEU A 117 0.15 -8.03 8.21
N TRP A 118 0.07 -6.83 8.77
CA TRP A 118 0.30 -5.58 8.07
C TRP A 118 1.68 -5.58 7.40
N MET A 119 2.72 -5.94 8.14
CA MET A 119 4.08 -6.01 7.59
C MET A 119 4.20 -7.06 6.49
N ILE A 120 3.59 -8.24 6.65
CA ILE A 120 3.60 -9.29 5.61
C ILE A 120 2.95 -8.79 4.32
N ALA A 121 1.77 -8.18 4.41
CA ALA A 121 1.07 -7.67 3.24
C ALA A 121 1.88 -6.58 2.50
N HIS A 122 2.52 -5.69 3.25
CA HIS A 122 3.37 -4.64 2.66
C HIS A 122 4.70 -5.16 2.10
N ILE A 123 5.26 -6.23 2.66
CA ILE A 123 6.39 -6.95 2.05
C ILE A 123 5.98 -7.50 0.68
N ILE A 124 4.82 -8.15 0.58
CA ILE A 124 4.30 -8.68 -0.70
C ILE A 124 4.14 -7.55 -1.71
N PHE A 125 3.51 -6.44 -1.32
CA PHE A 125 3.38 -5.24 -2.14
C PHE A 125 4.73 -4.76 -2.68
N MET A 126 5.74 -4.64 -1.82
CA MET A 126 7.08 -4.19 -2.22
C MET A 126 7.80 -5.17 -3.15
N ILE A 127 7.70 -6.47 -2.91
CA ILE A 127 8.28 -7.50 -3.80
C ILE A 127 7.66 -7.38 -5.19
N LEU A 128 6.34 -7.25 -5.28
CA LEU A 128 5.64 -7.09 -6.56
C LEU A 128 6.10 -5.83 -7.30
N MET A 129 6.28 -4.69 -6.60
CA MET A 129 6.85 -3.49 -7.23
C MET A 129 8.29 -3.71 -7.68
N ALA A 130 9.11 -4.33 -6.83
CA ALA A 130 10.53 -4.60 -7.09
C ALA A 130 10.75 -5.48 -8.32
N CYS A 131 9.83 -6.40 -8.59
CA CYS A 131 9.80 -7.22 -9.80
C CYS A 131 9.21 -6.48 -11.01
N SER A 132 8.07 -5.81 -10.84
CA SER A 132 7.33 -5.17 -11.92
C SER A 132 8.10 -4.00 -12.57
N ILE A 133 8.65 -3.09 -11.76
CA ILE A 133 9.30 -1.87 -12.26
C ILE A 133 10.44 -2.20 -13.22
N PRO A 134 11.43 -3.05 -12.86
CA PRO A 134 12.51 -3.41 -13.79
C PRO A 134 12.01 -4.21 -14.99
N TYR A 135 11.01 -5.09 -14.80
CA TYR A 135 10.48 -5.95 -15.87
C TYR A 135 9.90 -5.12 -17.02
N PHE A 136 8.99 -4.20 -16.71
CA PHE A 136 8.36 -3.35 -17.73
C PHE A 136 9.30 -2.23 -18.20
N SER A 137 10.29 -1.82 -17.40
CA SER A 137 11.27 -0.81 -17.83
C SER A 137 12.30 -1.34 -18.82
N LYS A 138 12.70 -2.63 -18.72
CA LYS A 138 13.70 -3.26 -19.59
C LYS A 138 13.14 -3.75 -20.92
N LYS A 139 11.85 -4.07 -20.97
CA LYS A 139 11.21 -4.56 -22.20
C LYS A 139 11.06 -3.43 -23.21
N LYS A 140 11.75 -3.55 -24.34
CA LYS A 140 11.50 -2.75 -25.56
C LYS A 140 10.25 -3.32 -26.23
N TYR A 141 9.09 -2.82 -25.83
CA TYR A 141 7.84 -2.99 -26.56
C TYR A 141 7.60 -1.76 -27.43
#